data_AF-A0A5E4VW56-F1
#
_entry.id   AF-A0A5E4VW56-F1
#
_cell.length_a   1.000
_cell.length_b   1.000
_cell.length_c   1.000
_cell.angle_alpha   90.00
_cell.angle_beta   90.00
_cell.angle_gamma   90.00
#
_symmetry.space_group_name_H-M   'P 1'
#
loop_
_entity.id
_entity.type
_entity.pdbx_description
1 polymer ?
#
loop_
_entity_poly.entity_id
_entity_poly.type
_entity_poly.pdbx_seq_one_letter_code
_entity_poly.pdbx_strand_id
1 'polypeptide(L)'
;MKSFCSGWRRLFAGAIVGAAGVYMAAALAQPPQYKNDAELMGAAIASPEGVGEVLERLVQKCGLYGAATRTHGNAALRAWQTRHRDYLAEGRRVRAELQSTYTDPEARARFDDLLRNQLPMLVERQFVVYSRSIDDQPTESAKADLCDGYFSAVDDRQFDLKVNDPALAAFFDRRIAARAAGASGGDAGGDSPASAAHDDGASAPSAPAVPTVPAK
;
A
#
# COMPACT_ATOMS: atom_id res chain seq x y z
N MET A 1 7.79 -37.13 -69.25
CA MET A 1 8.86 -37.17 -68.24
C MET A 1 8.28 -37.73 -66.94
N LYS A 2 9.02 -38.67 -66.32
CA LYS A 2 8.83 -39.45 -65.06
C LYS A 2 7.97 -38.73 -63.99
N SER A 3 6.93 -39.27 -63.34
CA SER A 3 6.64 -40.53 -62.59
C SER A 3 7.12 -40.57 -61.13
N PHE A 4 6.29 -41.23 -60.29
CA PHE A 4 6.34 -41.56 -58.83
C PHE A 4 5.73 -40.52 -57.85
N CYS A 5 4.64 -40.72 -57.09
CA CYS A 5 3.96 -41.85 -56.39
C CYS A 5 4.39 -42.03 -54.91
N SER A 6 3.37 -42.17 -54.03
CA SER A 6 3.38 -42.51 -52.58
C SER A 6 4.04 -41.49 -51.64
N GLY A 7 3.51 -41.13 -50.47
CA GLY A 7 2.58 -41.83 -49.59
C GLY A 7 3.25 -41.93 -48.22
N TRP A 8 2.90 -41.08 -47.27
CA TRP A 8 3.18 -41.33 -45.86
C TRP A 8 2.05 -40.83 -44.96
N ARG A 9 1.27 -41.82 -44.51
CA ARG A 9 0.65 -41.82 -43.19
C ARG A 9 1.74 -41.57 -42.14
N ARG A 10 1.57 -40.56 -41.29
CA ARG A 10 1.87 -40.70 -39.86
C ARG A 10 0.79 -40.01 -39.05
N LEU A 11 -0.01 -40.85 -38.39
CA LEU A 11 -0.78 -40.51 -37.21
C LEU A 11 0.20 -40.00 -36.15
N PHE A 12 -0.03 -38.81 -35.62
CA PHE A 12 0.36 -38.47 -34.26
C PHE A 12 -0.86 -37.83 -33.60
N ALA A 13 -1.65 -38.69 -32.96
CA ALA A 13 -2.44 -38.29 -31.82
C ALA A 13 -1.45 -37.88 -30.72
N GLY A 14 -1.43 -36.60 -30.39
CA GLY A 14 -0.67 -36.05 -29.30
C GLY A 14 -1.54 -35.02 -28.60
N ALA A 15 -2.33 -35.48 -27.63
CA ALA A 15 -2.99 -34.60 -26.68
C ALA A 15 -1.90 -33.85 -25.91
N ILE A 16 -1.71 -32.57 -26.22
CA ILE A 16 -1.04 -31.64 -25.30
C ILE A 16 -2.16 -30.82 -24.67
N VAL A 17 -2.73 -31.39 -23.60
CA VAL A 17 -3.29 -30.59 -22.52
C VAL A 17 -2.06 -30.00 -21.82
N GLY A 18 -1.65 -28.82 -22.27
CA GLY A 18 -0.54 -28.07 -21.71
C GLY A 18 -1.07 -26.71 -21.34
N ALA A 19 -1.14 -26.44 -20.03
CA ALA A 19 -1.61 -25.21 -19.44
C ALA A 19 -1.15 -23.99 -20.24
N ALA A 20 -2.11 -23.22 -20.76
CA ALA A 20 -1.87 -21.87 -21.19
C ALA A 20 -1.55 -21.06 -19.93
N GLY A 21 -0.30 -21.14 -19.48
CA GLY A 21 0.26 -20.19 -18.54
C GLY A 21 0.17 -18.83 -19.20
N VAL A 22 -0.83 -18.06 -18.81
CA VAL A 22 -0.98 -16.67 -19.21
C VAL A 22 0.17 -15.94 -18.52
N TYR A 23 1.34 -15.93 -19.16
CA TYR A 23 2.40 -14.99 -18.82
C TYR A 23 1.83 -13.62 -19.17
N MET A 24 1.16 -13.01 -18.20
CA MET A 24 0.91 -11.59 -18.20
C MET A 24 2.28 -10.93 -18.19
N ALA A 25 2.78 -10.60 -19.38
CA ALA A 25 3.80 -9.59 -19.52
C ALA A 25 3.14 -8.30 -19.04
N ALA A 26 3.21 -8.05 -17.73
CA ALA A 26 2.98 -6.73 -17.19
C ALA A 26 3.96 -5.84 -17.95
N ALA A 27 3.44 -5.03 -18.88
CA ALA A 27 4.21 -3.98 -19.48
C ALA A 27 4.69 -3.12 -18.32
N LEU A 28 5.97 -3.27 -17.94
CA LEU A 28 6.59 -2.48 -16.89
C LEU A 28 6.58 -1.05 -17.42
N ALA A 29 5.55 -0.30 -17.04
CA ALA A 29 5.49 1.13 -17.27
C ALA A 29 6.80 1.71 -16.74
N GLN A 30 7.43 2.60 -17.52
CA GLN A 30 8.64 3.26 -17.07
C GLN A 30 8.34 3.94 -15.72
N PRO A 31 9.22 3.78 -14.71
CA PRO A 31 9.01 4.43 -13.42
C PRO A 31 8.83 5.94 -13.59
N PRO A 32 7.94 6.58 -12.79
CA PRO A 32 7.78 8.02 -12.81
C PRO A 32 9.12 8.75 -12.67
N GLN A 33 9.26 9.88 -13.37
CA GLN A 33 10.45 10.73 -13.29
C GLN A 33 10.06 12.04 -12.62
N TYR A 34 10.83 12.42 -11.60
CA TYR A 34 10.62 13.65 -10.83
C TYR A 34 11.79 14.59 -10.99
N LYS A 35 11.50 15.87 -11.24
CA LYS A 35 12.51 16.91 -11.46
C LYS A 35 12.97 17.55 -10.17
N ASN A 36 12.17 17.49 -9.11
CA ASN A 36 12.45 18.15 -7.84
C ASN A 36 11.62 17.54 -6.69
N ASP A 37 11.94 17.95 -5.46
CA ASP A 37 11.27 17.51 -4.25
C ASP A 37 9.79 17.94 -4.18
N ALA A 38 9.38 19.02 -4.85
CA ALA A 38 7.98 19.42 -4.87
C ALA A 38 7.11 18.46 -5.69
N GLU A 39 7.63 17.95 -6.80
CA GLU A 39 6.96 16.88 -7.56
C GLU A 39 6.89 15.58 -6.76
N LEU A 40 7.94 15.23 -6.00
CA LEU A 40 7.93 14.10 -5.07
C LEU A 40 6.93 14.27 -3.92
N MET A 41 6.80 15.48 -3.36
CA MET A 41 5.77 15.81 -2.37
C MET A 41 4.37 15.65 -2.95
N GLY A 42 4.15 16.09 -4.19
CA GLY A 42 2.90 15.88 -4.92
C GLY A 42 2.60 14.39 -5.19
N ALA A 43 3.61 13.57 -5.44
CA ALA A 43 3.42 12.13 -5.57
C ALA A 43 3.16 11.46 -4.20
N ALA A 44 3.84 11.89 -3.16
CA ALA A 44 3.73 11.38 -1.79
C ALA A 44 2.34 11.60 -1.16
N ILE A 45 1.57 12.61 -1.61
CA ILE A 45 0.18 12.75 -1.16
C ILE A 45 -0.74 11.69 -1.78
N ALA A 46 -0.41 11.15 -2.94
CA ALA A 46 -1.21 10.14 -3.64
C ALA A 46 -0.76 8.70 -3.35
N SER A 47 0.55 8.45 -3.31
CA SER A 47 1.16 7.14 -3.14
C SER A 47 1.94 7.06 -1.82
N PRO A 48 1.88 5.95 -1.07
CA PRO A 48 1.34 4.63 -1.45
C PRO A 48 -0.16 4.43 -1.20
N GLU A 49 -0.88 5.39 -0.60
CA GLU A 49 -2.27 5.18 -0.17
C GLU A 49 -3.22 4.80 -1.31
N GLY A 50 -3.13 5.49 -2.45
CA GLY A 50 -3.95 5.17 -3.62
C GLY A 50 -3.71 3.76 -4.16
N VAL A 51 -2.48 3.23 -4.07
CA VAL A 51 -2.20 1.83 -4.42
C VAL A 51 -2.91 0.89 -3.43
N GLY A 52 -2.88 1.21 -2.13
CA GLY A 52 -3.60 0.46 -1.11
C GLY A 52 -5.11 0.40 -1.36
N GLU A 53 -5.71 1.52 -1.76
CA GLU A 53 -7.14 1.59 -2.11
C GLU A 53 -7.47 0.75 -3.37
N VAL A 54 -6.62 0.79 -4.40
CA VAL A 54 -6.80 -0.08 -5.58
C VAL A 54 -6.77 -1.55 -5.18
N LEU A 55 -5.81 -1.94 -4.33
CA LEU A 55 -5.69 -3.32 -3.85
C LEU A 55 -6.91 -3.74 -3.01
N GLU A 56 -7.41 -2.88 -2.13
CA GLU A 56 -8.61 -3.14 -1.35
C GLU A 56 -9.83 -3.39 -2.24
N ARG A 57 -10.02 -2.55 -3.25
CA ARG A 57 -11.11 -2.70 -4.23
C ARG A 57 -10.96 -3.97 -5.07
N LEU A 58 -9.72 -4.34 -5.42
CA LEU A 58 -9.44 -5.62 -6.07
C LEU A 58 -9.84 -6.80 -5.19
N VAL A 59 -9.50 -6.79 -3.90
CA VAL A 59 -9.94 -7.83 -2.94
C VAL A 59 -11.46 -7.93 -2.89
N GLN A 60 -12.17 -6.79 -2.83
CA GLN A 60 -13.63 -6.76 -2.80
C GLN A 60 -14.23 -7.37 -4.07
N LYS A 61 -13.76 -6.96 -5.26
CA LYS A 61 -14.25 -7.46 -6.54
C LYS A 61 -13.92 -8.94 -6.74
N CYS A 62 -12.66 -9.31 -6.57
CA CYS A 62 -12.18 -10.68 -6.78
C CYS A 62 -12.75 -11.66 -5.76
N GLY A 63 -13.07 -11.18 -4.54
CA GLY A 63 -13.72 -11.98 -3.52
C GLY A 63 -15.11 -12.49 -3.91
N LEU A 64 -15.69 -12.03 -5.02
CA LEU A 64 -16.95 -12.56 -5.57
C LEU A 64 -16.78 -13.92 -6.26
N TYR A 65 -15.57 -14.27 -6.71
CA TYR A 65 -15.34 -15.47 -7.53
C TYR A 65 -14.86 -16.70 -6.73
N GLY A 66 -14.80 -16.62 -5.41
CA GLY A 66 -14.51 -17.77 -4.56
C GLY A 66 -13.93 -17.42 -3.18
N ALA A 67 -14.14 -18.31 -2.22
CA ALA A 67 -13.61 -18.16 -0.86
C ALA A 67 -12.07 -18.23 -0.83
N ALA A 68 -11.46 -19.06 -1.69
CA ALA A 68 -10.00 -19.18 -1.80
C ALA A 68 -9.38 -17.87 -2.29
N THR A 69 -9.82 -17.33 -3.42
CA THR A 69 -9.40 -16.03 -3.97
C THR A 69 -9.61 -14.89 -2.97
N ARG A 70 -10.75 -14.85 -2.27
CA ARG A 70 -10.98 -13.85 -1.21
C ARG A 70 -9.95 -13.96 -0.09
N THR A 71 -9.62 -15.18 0.33
CA THR A 71 -8.66 -15.43 1.41
C THR A 71 -7.26 -15.02 0.99
N HIS A 72 -6.83 -15.40 -0.21
CA HIS A 72 -5.55 -15.00 -0.78
C HIS A 72 -5.44 -13.49 -0.90
N GLY A 73 -6.42 -12.82 -1.51
CA GLY A 73 -6.42 -11.37 -1.67
C GLY A 73 -6.34 -10.61 -0.34
N ASN A 74 -7.11 -11.04 0.67
CA ASN A 74 -7.01 -10.43 2.00
C ASN A 74 -5.64 -10.64 2.66
N ALA A 75 -5.02 -11.80 2.46
CA ALA A 75 -3.68 -12.07 2.97
C ALA A 75 -2.62 -11.20 2.27
N ALA A 76 -2.68 -11.13 0.93
CA ALA A 76 -1.79 -10.31 0.11
C ALA A 76 -1.91 -8.82 0.47
N LEU A 77 -3.13 -8.29 0.63
CA LEU A 77 -3.37 -6.90 1.05
C LEU A 77 -2.76 -6.61 2.42
N ARG A 78 -3.00 -7.46 3.43
CA ARG A 78 -2.41 -7.28 4.77
C ARG A 78 -0.89 -7.33 4.75
N ALA A 79 -0.33 -8.25 3.95
CA ALA A 79 1.11 -8.37 3.80
C ALA A 79 1.68 -7.09 3.15
N TRP A 80 1.03 -6.56 2.11
CA TRP A 80 1.43 -5.32 1.46
C TRP A 80 1.35 -4.12 2.42
N GLN A 81 0.24 -3.97 3.16
CA GLN A 81 0.06 -2.91 4.16
C GLN A 81 1.13 -2.97 5.25
N THR A 82 1.51 -4.18 5.68
CA THR A 82 2.57 -4.36 6.67
C THR A 82 3.92 -3.85 6.16
N ARG A 83 4.29 -4.17 4.92
CA ARG A 83 5.53 -3.69 4.30
C ARG A 83 5.54 -2.18 4.05
N HIS A 84 4.36 -1.60 3.78
CA HIS A 84 4.21 -0.18 3.49
C HIS A 84 3.82 0.67 4.69
N ARG A 85 3.76 0.08 5.90
CA ARG A 85 3.27 0.77 7.11
C ARG A 85 3.93 2.13 7.31
N ASP A 86 5.26 2.18 7.19
CA ASP A 86 6.03 3.40 7.47
C ASP A 86 5.88 4.42 6.32
N TYR A 87 5.76 3.96 5.07
CA TYR A 87 5.46 4.82 3.92
C TYR A 87 4.04 5.39 3.97
N LEU A 88 3.05 4.60 4.37
CA LEU A 88 1.67 5.05 4.58
C LEU A 88 1.61 6.10 5.70
N ALA A 89 2.32 5.87 6.80
CA ALA A 89 2.43 6.84 7.88
C ALA A 89 3.09 8.14 7.40
N GLU A 90 4.12 8.04 6.58
CA GLU A 90 4.81 9.22 6.07
C GLU A 90 4.02 9.98 5.02
N GLY A 91 3.30 9.31 4.11
CA GLY A 91 2.40 9.96 3.16
C GLY A 91 1.35 10.81 3.87
N ARG A 92 0.76 10.31 4.98
CA ARG A 92 -0.16 11.09 5.82
C ARG A 92 0.51 12.32 6.44
N ARG A 93 1.76 12.21 6.88
CA ARG A 93 2.53 13.36 7.40
C ARG A 93 2.81 14.39 6.32
N VAL A 94 3.19 13.96 5.12
CA VAL A 94 3.37 14.85 3.96
C VAL A 94 2.08 15.59 3.61
N ARG A 95 0.93 14.91 3.61
CA ARG A 95 -0.37 15.60 3.42
C ARG A 95 -0.64 16.65 4.49
N ALA A 96 -0.41 16.32 5.76
CA ALA A 96 -0.61 17.26 6.86
C ALA A 96 0.35 18.46 6.76
N GLU A 97 1.61 18.23 6.39
CA GLU A 97 2.62 19.27 6.16
C GLU A 97 2.17 20.23 5.05
N LEU A 98 1.77 19.68 3.89
CA LEU A 98 1.28 20.49 2.77
C LEU A 98 0.00 21.24 3.12
N GLN A 99 -0.96 20.58 3.78
CA GLN A 99 -2.20 21.23 4.22
C GLN A 99 -1.92 22.41 5.17
N SER A 100 -0.93 22.28 6.06
CA SER A 100 -0.53 23.33 6.99
C SER A 100 0.19 24.50 6.33
N THR A 101 0.79 24.28 5.16
CA THR A 101 1.50 25.32 4.38
C THR A 101 0.52 26.26 3.66
N TYR A 102 -0.69 25.81 3.34
CA TYR A 102 -1.74 26.64 2.76
C TYR A 102 -2.43 27.50 3.83
N THR A 103 -1.93 28.72 4.04
CA THR A 103 -2.51 29.70 4.97
C THR A 103 -3.69 30.47 4.37
N ASP A 104 -3.74 30.59 3.05
CA ASP A 104 -4.87 31.19 2.33
C ASP A 104 -6.08 30.23 2.31
N PRO A 105 -7.29 30.69 2.73
CA PRO A 105 -8.47 29.82 2.80
C PRO A 105 -8.88 29.20 1.46
N GLU A 106 -8.75 29.93 0.35
CA GLU A 106 -9.14 29.41 -0.97
C GLU A 106 -8.15 28.37 -1.48
N ALA A 107 -6.84 28.59 -1.28
CA ALA A 107 -5.81 27.63 -1.62
C ALA A 107 -5.96 26.35 -0.78
N ARG A 108 -6.26 26.48 0.52
CA ARG A 108 -6.54 25.34 1.39
C ARG A 108 -7.77 24.57 0.95
N ALA A 109 -8.86 25.25 0.60
CA ALA A 109 -10.07 24.61 0.11
C ALA A 109 -9.81 23.83 -1.20
N ARG A 110 -8.98 24.37 -2.11
CA ARG A 110 -8.56 23.68 -3.34
C ARG A 110 -7.70 22.44 -3.05
N PHE A 111 -6.80 22.52 -2.08
CA PHE A 111 -6.02 21.35 -1.65
C PHE A 111 -6.92 20.28 -1.02
N ASP A 112 -7.87 20.67 -0.19
CA ASP A 112 -8.84 19.74 0.41
C ASP A 112 -9.78 19.11 -0.64
N ASP A 113 -10.11 19.84 -1.71
CA ASP A 113 -10.83 19.31 -2.88
C ASP A 113 -10.00 18.29 -3.66
N LEU A 114 -8.72 18.60 -3.92
CA LEU A 114 -7.77 17.67 -4.56
C LEU A 114 -7.74 16.34 -3.79
N LEU A 115 -7.61 16.39 -2.47
CA LEU A 115 -7.55 15.18 -1.64
C LEU A 115 -8.87 14.39 -1.63
N ARG A 116 -10.02 15.08 -1.56
CA ARG A 116 -11.32 14.42 -1.39
C ARG A 116 -11.97 13.95 -2.69
N ASN A 117 -11.68 14.62 -3.80
CA ASN A 117 -12.39 14.40 -5.06
C ASN A 117 -11.46 13.93 -6.17
N GLN A 118 -10.30 14.58 -6.33
CA GLN A 118 -9.42 14.30 -7.48
C GLN A 118 -8.55 13.06 -7.28
N LEU A 119 -7.96 12.87 -6.09
CA LEU A 119 -7.17 11.67 -5.81
C LEU A 119 -8.01 10.37 -5.89
N PRO A 120 -9.23 10.30 -5.32
CA PRO A 120 -10.10 9.14 -5.48
C PRO A 120 -10.46 8.85 -6.94
N MET A 121 -10.58 9.87 -7.79
CA MET A 121 -10.78 9.65 -9.23
C MET A 121 -9.56 8.99 -9.92
N LEU A 122 -8.34 9.26 -9.46
CA LEU A 122 -7.14 8.59 -9.98
C LEU A 122 -7.14 7.11 -9.57
N VAL A 123 -7.49 6.83 -8.32
CA VAL A 123 -7.69 5.46 -7.80
C VAL A 123 -8.76 4.73 -8.61
N GLU A 124 -9.90 5.37 -8.87
CA GLU A 124 -10.97 4.81 -9.70
C GLU A 124 -10.47 4.43 -11.09
N ARG A 125 -9.81 5.36 -11.78
CA ARG A 125 -9.29 5.10 -13.14
C ARG A 125 -8.34 3.93 -13.15
N GLN A 126 -7.46 3.82 -12.16
CA GLN A 126 -6.53 2.71 -12.04
C GLN A 126 -7.25 1.39 -11.75
N PHE A 127 -8.24 1.40 -10.86
CA PHE A 127 -9.05 0.22 -10.55
C PHE A 127 -9.87 -0.27 -11.75
N VAL A 128 -10.46 0.64 -12.54
CA VAL A 128 -11.26 0.31 -13.72
C VAL A 128 -10.48 -0.51 -14.73
N VAL A 129 -9.17 -0.26 -14.89
CA VAL A 129 -8.31 -1.06 -15.78
C VAL A 129 -8.32 -2.53 -15.34
N TYR A 130 -8.06 -2.81 -14.06
CA TYR A 130 -8.10 -4.16 -13.52
C TYR A 130 -9.51 -4.76 -13.58
N SER A 131 -10.52 -3.98 -13.22
CA SER A 131 -11.92 -4.44 -13.23
C SER A 131 -12.35 -4.90 -14.61
N ARG A 132 -12.04 -4.14 -15.66
CA ARG A 132 -12.40 -4.50 -17.04
C ARG A 132 -11.73 -5.80 -17.46
N SER A 133 -10.42 -5.94 -17.22
CA SER A 133 -9.71 -7.18 -17.55
C SER A 133 -10.29 -8.42 -16.85
N ILE A 134 -10.82 -8.26 -15.63
CA ILE A 134 -11.56 -9.31 -14.91
C ILE A 134 -12.93 -9.53 -15.55
N ASP A 135 -13.69 -8.47 -15.79
CA ASP A 135 -15.04 -8.57 -16.33
C ASP A 135 -15.08 -9.22 -17.72
N ASP A 136 -14.04 -8.98 -18.52
CA ASP A 136 -13.85 -9.50 -19.88
C ASP A 136 -13.54 -11.02 -19.91
N GLN A 137 -13.24 -11.65 -18.78
CA GLN A 137 -13.02 -13.11 -18.75
C GLN A 137 -14.34 -13.88 -18.95
N PRO A 138 -14.33 -14.97 -19.74
CA PRO A 138 -15.55 -15.64 -20.20
C PRO A 138 -16.22 -16.51 -19.13
N THR A 139 -15.50 -16.91 -18.08
CA THR A 139 -16.01 -17.80 -17.03
C THR A 139 -15.64 -17.30 -15.64
N GLU A 140 -16.40 -17.67 -14.62
CA GLU A 140 -16.07 -17.34 -13.22
C GLU A 140 -14.72 -17.94 -12.79
N SER A 141 -14.36 -19.12 -13.30
CA SER A 141 -13.05 -19.72 -13.03
C SER A 141 -11.91 -18.89 -13.61
N ALA A 142 -12.05 -18.40 -14.86
CA ALA A 142 -11.04 -17.53 -15.46
C ALA A 142 -10.92 -16.18 -14.74
N LYS A 143 -12.03 -15.67 -14.18
CA LYS A 143 -12.02 -14.48 -13.30
C LYS A 143 -11.24 -14.75 -12.02
N ALA A 144 -11.49 -15.89 -11.37
CA ALA A 144 -10.77 -16.31 -10.17
C ALA A 144 -9.26 -16.48 -10.45
N ASP A 145 -8.90 -17.16 -11.54
CA ASP A 145 -7.50 -17.38 -11.93
C ASP A 145 -6.77 -16.05 -12.19
N LEU A 146 -7.40 -15.10 -12.89
CA LEU A 146 -6.81 -13.78 -13.13
C LEU A 146 -6.67 -12.98 -11.82
N CYS A 147 -7.66 -13.05 -10.93
CA CYS A 147 -7.62 -12.43 -9.62
C CYS A 147 -6.48 -12.98 -8.75
N ASP A 148 -6.31 -14.30 -8.71
CA ASP A 148 -5.19 -14.94 -8.02
C ASP A 148 -3.84 -14.53 -8.63
N GLY A 149 -3.80 -14.31 -9.95
CA GLY A 149 -2.65 -13.71 -10.63
C GLY A 149 -2.29 -12.30 -10.11
N TYR A 150 -3.28 -11.42 -9.92
CA TYR A 150 -3.04 -10.10 -9.32
C TYR A 150 -2.54 -10.19 -7.88
N PHE A 151 -3.10 -11.08 -7.06
CA PHE A 151 -2.65 -11.26 -5.69
C PHE A 151 -1.26 -11.89 -5.60
N SER A 152 -0.93 -12.81 -6.51
CA SER A 152 0.43 -13.33 -6.64
C SER A 152 1.43 -12.22 -6.98
N ALA A 153 1.07 -11.29 -7.88
CA ALA A 153 1.90 -10.11 -8.15
C ALA A 153 2.11 -9.20 -6.93
N VAL A 154 1.13 -9.09 -6.03
CA VAL A 154 1.28 -8.37 -4.75
C VAL A 154 2.24 -9.11 -3.81
N ASP A 155 2.15 -10.44 -3.76
CA ASP A 155 3.06 -11.27 -2.97
C ASP A 155 4.50 -11.15 -3.48
N ASP A 156 4.67 -11.17 -4.81
CA ASP A 156 5.92 -10.98 -5.56
C ASP A 156 6.44 -9.54 -5.54
N ARG A 157 5.85 -8.66 -4.72
CA ARG A 157 6.28 -7.26 -4.49
C ARG A 157 6.14 -6.33 -5.70
N GLN A 158 5.40 -6.70 -6.74
CA GLN A 158 5.26 -5.85 -7.93
C GLN A 158 4.51 -4.54 -7.63
N PHE A 159 3.67 -4.54 -6.59
CA PHE A 159 2.98 -3.35 -6.07
C PHE A 159 3.75 -2.61 -4.98
N ASP A 160 4.96 -3.07 -4.63
CA ASP A 160 5.75 -2.40 -3.61
C ASP A 160 6.34 -1.10 -4.16
N LEU A 161 6.35 -0.06 -3.32
CA LEU A 161 6.79 1.27 -3.72
C LEU A 161 8.23 1.26 -4.27
N LYS A 162 9.09 0.43 -3.68
CA LYS A 162 10.48 0.26 -4.11
C LYS A 162 10.62 -0.33 -5.52
N VAL A 163 9.59 -0.99 -6.03
CA VAL A 163 9.57 -1.60 -7.36
C VAL A 163 8.89 -0.67 -8.36
N ASN A 164 7.70 -0.17 -8.02
CA ASN A 164 6.90 0.63 -8.95
C ASN A 164 7.33 2.11 -9.04
N ASP A 165 7.93 2.65 -7.98
CA ASP A 165 8.40 4.04 -7.91
C ASP A 165 9.62 4.17 -6.96
N PRO A 166 10.80 3.74 -7.42
CA PRO A 166 12.01 3.76 -6.60
C PRO A 166 12.43 5.16 -6.14
N ALA A 167 12.11 6.19 -6.94
CA ALA A 167 12.46 7.58 -6.62
C ALA A 167 11.62 8.07 -5.43
N LEU A 168 10.32 7.80 -5.43
CA LEU A 168 9.43 8.12 -4.33
C LEU A 168 9.75 7.29 -3.07
N ALA A 169 10.09 6.01 -3.23
CA ALA A 169 10.55 5.18 -2.12
C ALA A 169 11.81 5.78 -1.45
N ALA A 170 12.81 6.17 -2.25
CA ALA A 170 14.03 6.80 -1.74
C ALA A 170 13.75 8.15 -1.06
N PHE A 171 12.78 8.92 -1.57
CA PHE A 171 12.33 10.15 -0.94
C PHE A 171 11.73 9.89 0.46
N PHE A 172 10.84 8.90 0.59
CA PHE A 172 10.29 8.51 1.88
C PHE A 172 11.37 7.98 2.84
N ASP A 173 12.28 7.12 2.36
CA ASP A 173 13.38 6.57 3.15
C ASP A 173 14.23 7.68 3.79
N ARG A 174 14.61 8.71 3.01
CA ARG A 174 15.35 9.87 3.53
C ARG A 174 14.60 10.60 4.64
N ARG A 175 13.31 10.85 4.44
CA ARG A 175 12.49 11.58 5.42
C ARG A 175 12.29 10.78 6.70
N ILE A 176 12.02 9.48 6.58
CA ILE A 176 11.85 8.56 7.72
C ILE A 176 13.15 8.51 8.54
N ALA A 177 14.30 8.35 7.87
CA ALA A 177 15.60 8.34 8.52
C ALA A 177 15.91 9.67 9.24
N ALA A 178 15.65 10.80 8.59
CA ALA A 178 15.87 12.13 9.19
C ALA A 178 15.07 12.33 10.49
N ARG A 179 13.83 11.84 10.55
CA ARG A 179 13.04 11.90 11.78
C ARG A 179 13.52 10.96 12.87
N ALA A 180 13.95 9.75 12.52
CA ALA A 180 14.52 8.83 13.50
C ALA A 180 15.78 9.44 14.14
N ALA A 181 16.64 10.07 13.34
CA ALA A 181 17.83 10.78 13.82
C ALA A 181 17.48 11.97 14.73
N GLY A 182 16.48 12.77 14.36
CA GLY A 182 16.00 13.89 15.19
C GLY A 182 15.38 13.45 16.53
N ALA A 183 14.73 12.29 16.57
CA ALA A 183 14.20 11.72 17.81
C ALA A 183 15.30 11.16 18.73
N SER A 184 16.39 10.61 18.17
CA SER A 184 17.53 10.09 18.94
C SER A 184 18.51 11.16 19.45
N GLY A 185 18.52 12.36 18.87
CA GLY A 185 19.40 13.46 19.27
C GLY A 185 18.85 14.38 20.38
N GLY A 186 17.57 14.23 20.74
CA GLY A 186 16.90 15.06 21.75
C GLY A 186 17.10 14.60 23.20
N ASP A 187 17.78 13.46 23.42
CA ASP A 187 17.96 12.85 24.75
C ASP A 187 19.43 12.92 25.25
N ALA A 188 20.31 13.58 24.48
CA ALA A 188 21.71 13.84 24.86
C ALA A 188 21.90 15.30 25.28
N GLY A 189 21.23 15.71 26.35
CA GLY A 189 21.28 17.08 26.86
C GLY A 189 20.58 17.28 28.20
N GLY A 190 20.66 16.29 29.08
CA GLY A 190 20.23 16.38 30.46
C GLY A 190 21.43 16.53 31.37
N ASP A 191 21.94 17.77 31.52
CA ASP A 191 22.78 18.12 32.66
C ASP A 191 22.00 17.82 33.95
N SER A 192 22.37 16.74 34.62
CA SER A 192 22.03 16.51 36.00
C SER A 192 23.06 17.21 36.88
N PRO A 193 22.68 18.18 37.73
CA PRO A 193 23.39 18.38 38.97
C PRO A 193 22.70 17.53 40.04
N ALA A 194 23.39 16.47 40.44
CA ALA A 194 23.19 15.88 41.76
C ALA A 194 23.71 16.87 42.81
N SER A 195 22.90 17.17 43.84
CA SER A 195 23.37 17.47 45.19
C SER A 195 22.21 17.39 46.18
N ALA A 196 22.38 16.53 47.17
CA ALA A 196 21.48 16.26 48.27
C ALA A 196 21.76 17.15 49.49
N ALA A 197 20.72 17.42 50.29
CA ALA A 197 20.70 17.54 51.76
C ALA A 197 19.21 17.52 52.20
N HIS A 198 18.69 16.50 52.93
CA HIS A 198 18.62 16.38 54.41
C HIS A 198 18.13 17.66 55.08
N ASP A 199 17.16 17.74 55.99
CA ASP A 199 16.27 16.86 56.80
C ASP A 199 15.16 17.86 57.26
N ASP A 200 13.92 17.59 57.64
CA ASP A 200 13.41 16.80 58.77
C ASP A 200 11.91 17.18 58.89
N GLY A 201 11.04 16.29 59.38
CA GLY A 201 9.72 16.72 59.87
C GLY A 201 8.57 15.74 59.68
N ALA A 202 8.49 14.77 60.58
CA ALA A 202 7.41 13.80 60.73
C ALA A 202 6.00 14.41 60.81
N SER A 203 5.01 13.76 60.19
CA SER A 203 3.80 13.25 60.85
C SER A 203 2.79 12.68 59.84
N ALA A 204 2.54 11.38 59.95
CA ALA A 204 1.29 10.70 59.62
C ALA A 204 0.89 9.94 60.91
N PRO A 205 -0.38 9.50 61.14
CA PRO A 205 -1.39 9.21 60.12
C PRO A 205 -2.82 9.64 60.52
N SER A 206 -3.79 9.47 59.61
CA SER A 206 -5.09 8.81 59.89
C SER A 206 -5.97 8.73 58.63
N ALA A 207 -6.34 7.51 58.24
CA ALA A 207 -7.58 7.20 57.51
C ALA A 207 -8.61 6.69 58.55
N PRO A 208 -9.92 6.85 58.35
CA PRO A 208 -10.72 5.91 57.51
C PRO A 208 -11.86 6.68 56.78
N ALA A 209 -12.82 6.15 56.00
CA ALA A 209 -13.34 4.83 55.67
C ALA A 209 -14.07 4.93 54.30
N VAL A 210 -14.24 3.79 53.63
CA VAL A 210 -15.11 3.57 52.46
C VAL A 210 -16.59 3.57 52.89
N PRO A 211 -17.53 3.97 52.00
CA PRO A 211 -18.68 3.08 51.80
C PRO A 211 -19.04 2.85 50.32
N THR A 212 -19.54 1.63 50.12
CA THR A 212 -20.01 0.97 48.90
C THR A 212 -21.35 1.52 48.35
N VAL A 213 -21.55 1.25 47.06
CA VAL A 213 -22.65 1.54 46.10
C VAL A 213 -24.08 1.17 46.59
N PRO A 214 -25.17 1.64 45.92
CA PRO A 214 -25.72 0.82 44.82
C PRO A 214 -26.22 1.60 43.59
N ALA A 215 -26.24 0.86 42.47
CA ALA A 215 -26.73 1.24 41.16
C ALA A 215 -28.26 1.41 41.10
N LYS A 216 -28.73 2.15 40.10
CA LYS A 216 -30.06 2.02 39.52
C LYS A 216 -29.97 2.20 38.01
#